data_AF-U7UYN5-F1
#
_entry.id   AF-U7UYN5-F1
#
_cell.length_a   1.000
_cell.length_b   1.000
_cell.length_c   1.000
_cell.angle_alpha   90.00
_cell.angle_beta   90.00
_cell.angle_gamma   90.00
#
_symmetry.space_group_name_H-M   'P 1'
#
loop_
_entity.id
_entity.type
_entity.pdbx_description
1 polymer ?
#
loop_
_entity_poly.entity_id
_entity_poly.type
_entity_poly.pdbx_seq_one_letter_code
_entity_poly.pdbx_strand_id
1 'polypeptide(L)'
;MKKLLPILLAFTLVLTACGNKNNAEKKNEGANAGTQTEAQAELKDGTYTGVSEKDEHGGYMETTITVENGKITDATLKNFDADGTEKGEDYGKVDGEIKDQAMYDKAQQSLVGAAEYPKQLVEKGSVDALEAVSGATISLEIYKDAANKALEQAK
;
A
#
# COMPACT_ATOMS: atom_id res chain seq x y z
N MET A 1 -33.24 -3.73 39.11
CA MET A 1 -33.58 -3.13 40.41
C MET A 1 -32.31 -2.78 41.15
N LYS A 2 -32.07 -1.46 41.32
CA LYS A 2 -31.57 -0.77 42.55
C LYS A 2 -30.47 -1.52 43.34
N LYS A 3 -29.28 -0.94 43.55
CA LYS A 3 -28.98 0.13 44.54
C LYS A 3 -27.79 0.99 44.06
N LEU A 4 -27.92 2.32 43.90
CA LEU A 4 -27.65 3.41 44.88
C LEU A 4 -26.18 3.39 45.37
N LEU A 5 -25.21 4.18 44.84
CA LEU A 5 -24.95 5.66 44.92
C LEU A 5 -24.57 6.13 46.36
N PRO A 6 -23.82 7.23 46.61
CA PRO A 6 -22.53 7.78 46.11
C PRO A 6 -21.51 8.04 47.27
N ILE A 7 -20.26 8.44 46.97
CA ILE A 7 -19.49 9.35 47.86
C ILE A 7 -18.97 10.54 47.05
N LEU A 8 -19.47 11.70 47.46
CA LEU A 8 -19.09 13.06 47.12
C LEU A 8 -17.74 13.38 47.80
N LEU A 9 -16.76 13.88 47.05
CA LEU A 9 -15.77 14.80 47.61
C LEU A 9 -15.33 15.79 46.53
N ALA A 10 -15.90 16.99 46.60
CA ALA A 10 -15.40 18.14 45.88
C ALA A 10 -14.11 18.63 46.57
N PHE A 11 -13.06 18.84 45.79
CA PHE A 11 -12.03 19.82 46.15
C PHE A 11 -11.49 20.45 44.87
N THR A 12 -12.01 21.63 44.56
CA THR A 12 -11.42 22.54 43.59
C THR A 12 -10.15 23.13 44.20
N LEU A 13 -9.02 22.91 43.54
CA LEU A 13 -7.83 23.74 43.74
C LEU A 13 -7.42 24.32 42.39
N VAL A 14 -7.69 25.60 42.19
CA VAL A 14 -7.08 26.40 41.14
C VAL A 14 -5.78 26.94 41.72
N LEU A 15 -4.64 26.57 41.13
CA LEU A 15 -3.41 27.35 41.24
C LEU A 15 -2.73 27.43 39.87
N THR A 16 -2.88 28.59 39.26
CA THR A 16 -2.03 29.09 38.19
C THR A 16 -0.66 29.42 38.80
N ALA A 17 0.38 28.69 38.42
CA ALA A 17 1.75 29.02 38.74
C ALA A 17 2.54 29.26 37.45
N CYS A 18 2.84 30.53 37.17
CA CYS A 18 3.88 30.93 36.23
C CYS A 18 5.21 31.02 37.01
N GLY A 19 6.24 30.27 36.59
CA GLY A 19 7.57 30.32 37.20
C GLY A 19 8.60 29.55 36.37
N ASN A 20 9.65 30.26 35.94
CA ASN A 20 10.67 29.85 34.97
C ASN A 20 11.93 29.26 35.64
N LYS A 21 12.65 28.38 34.92
CA LYS A 21 14.04 27.84 35.06
C LYS A 21 14.31 26.51 35.81
N ASN A 22 14.59 25.49 34.97
CA ASN A 22 15.77 24.60 34.92
C ASN A 22 15.76 23.18 35.56
N ASN A 23 15.54 22.21 34.65
CA ASN A 23 16.35 21.02 34.31
C ASN A 23 16.19 19.66 35.05
N ALA A 24 16.21 18.61 34.21
CA ALA A 24 16.38 17.17 34.40
C ALA A 24 15.16 16.23 34.64
N GLU A 25 14.76 15.61 33.51
CA GLU A 25 14.46 14.18 33.28
C GLU A 25 13.11 13.54 33.68
N LYS A 26 12.28 13.22 32.66
CA LYS A 26 12.08 11.83 32.16
C LYS A 26 11.19 11.72 30.90
N LYS A 27 11.79 11.10 29.86
CA LYS A 27 11.26 10.18 28.82
C LYS A 27 10.00 10.56 28.03
N ASN A 28 10.13 10.99 26.77
CA ASN A 28 10.28 10.19 25.53
C ASN A 28 8.97 9.54 25.03
N GLU A 29 8.29 10.23 24.11
CA GLU A 29 7.66 9.61 22.94
C GLU A 29 8.15 10.37 21.71
N GLY A 30 8.76 9.61 20.78
CA GLY A 30 9.60 10.13 19.72
C GLY A 30 8.81 10.88 18.65
N ALA A 31 9.21 12.13 18.44
CA ALA A 31 8.96 12.84 17.20
C ALA A 31 9.73 12.12 16.07
N ASN A 32 9.03 11.31 15.27
CA ASN A 32 9.52 10.96 13.95
C ASN A 32 9.23 12.14 13.02
N ALA A 33 10.09 13.16 13.07
CA ALA A 33 10.14 14.22 12.09
C ALA A 33 10.88 13.69 10.85
N GLY A 34 10.18 12.84 10.09
CA GLY A 34 10.54 12.56 8.70
C GLY A 34 10.10 13.72 7.84
N THR A 35 10.99 14.69 7.63
CA THR A 35 10.80 15.74 6.64
C THR A 35 10.99 15.16 5.24
N GLN A 36 9.89 14.76 4.60
CA GLN A 36 9.73 14.79 3.15
C GLN A 36 8.36 15.39 2.85
N THR A 37 8.29 16.72 2.94
CA THR A 37 7.16 17.49 2.43
C THR A 37 7.42 17.75 0.94
N GLU A 38 7.15 16.74 0.12
CA GLU A 38 6.37 17.03 -1.08
C GLU A 38 4.92 16.97 -0.63
N ALA A 39 4.14 18.00 -0.94
CA ALA A 39 2.72 17.98 -0.69
C ALA A 39 2.10 16.89 -1.59
N GLN A 40 2.17 15.63 -1.15
CA GLN A 40 1.25 14.61 -1.61
C GLN A 40 -0.13 15.18 -1.34
N ALA A 41 -0.91 15.38 -2.40
CA ALA A 41 -2.32 15.67 -2.26
C ALA A 41 -2.89 14.72 -1.20
N GLU A 42 -3.58 15.27 -0.21
CA GLU A 42 -4.18 14.46 0.86
C GLU A 42 -5.08 13.41 0.21
N LEU A 43 -4.67 12.14 0.27
CA LEU A 43 -5.47 11.06 -0.28
C LEU A 43 -6.74 10.94 0.57
N LYS A 44 -7.90 10.88 -0.08
CA LYS A 44 -9.18 10.63 0.57
C LYS A 44 -9.25 9.17 0.98
N ASP A 45 -9.67 8.95 2.21
CA ASP A 45 -9.92 7.60 2.73
C ASP A 45 -10.94 6.85 1.86
N GLY A 46 -10.70 5.55 1.65
CA GLY A 46 -11.53 4.72 0.80
C GLY A 46 -10.78 3.56 0.18
N THR A 47 -11.48 2.80 -0.66
CA THR A 47 -10.93 1.69 -1.43
C THR A 47 -11.10 1.98 -2.91
N TYR A 48 -10.00 1.95 -3.66
CA TYR A 48 -9.93 2.38 -5.04
C TYR A 48 -9.32 1.30 -5.92
N THR A 49 -9.95 1.02 -7.06
CA THR A 49 -9.47 0.01 -8.00
C THR A 49 -8.99 0.68 -9.27
N GLY A 50 -7.78 0.32 -9.71
CA GLY A 50 -7.17 0.80 -10.94
C GLY A 50 -6.79 -0.37 -11.84
N VAL A 51 -6.94 -0.16 -13.15
CA VAL A 51 -6.62 -1.17 -14.19
C VAL A 51 -5.62 -0.55 -15.16
N SER A 52 -4.50 -1.22 -15.37
CA SER A 52 -3.47 -0.76 -16.29
C SER A 52 -3.96 -0.74 -17.74
N GLU A 53 -3.26 -0.02 -18.60
CA GLU A 53 -3.31 -0.29 -20.03
C GLU A 53 -2.82 -1.72 -20.32
N LYS A 54 -3.21 -2.25 -21.47
CA LYS A 54 -2.70 -3.54 -21.95
C LYS A 54 -1.25 -3.39 -22.44
N ASP A 55 -0.43 -4.39 -22.13
CA ASP A 55 0.93 -4.50 -22.67
C ASP A 55 0.93 -4.92 -24.15
N GLU A 56 2.12 -5.08 -24.73
CA GLU A 56 2.27 -5.46 -26.14
C GLU A 56 1.69 -6.84 -26.49
N HIS A 57 1.49 -7.70 -25.48
CA HIS A 57 0.88 -9.02 -25.60
C HIS A 57 -0.60 -9.03 -25.22
N GLY A 58 -1.16 -7.88 -24.82
CA GLY A 58 -2.55 -7.72 -24.41
C GLY A 58 -2.81 -7.97 -22.92
N GLY A 59 -1.80 -8.35 -22.14
CA GLY A 59 -1.91 -8.58 -20.70
C GLY A 59 -2.03 -7.28 -19.91
N TYR A 60 -2.65 -7.33 -18.74
CA TYR A 60 -2.89 -6.14 -17.91
C TYR A 60 -3.00 -6.50 -16.43
N MET A 61 -2.92 -5.50 -15.54
CA MET A 61 -3.06 -5.69 -14.10
C MET A 61 -4.20 -4.87 -13.52
N GLU A 62 -4.84 -5.41 -12.49
CA GLU A 62 -5.78 -4.72 -11.62
C GLU A 62 -5.17 -4.66 -10.22
N THR A 63 -5.20 -3.48 -9.60
CA THR A 63 -4.86 -3.30 -8.18
C THR A 63 -6.02 -2.63 -7.46
N THR A 64 -6.28 -3.08 -6.24
CA THR A 64 -7.18 -2.40 -5.31
C THR A 64 -6.35 -1.87 -4.15
N ILE A 65 -6.48 -0.57 -3.85
CA ILE A 65 -5.72 0.13 -2.82
C ILE A 65 -6.69 0.67 -1.78
N THR A 66 -6.38 0.43 -0.50
CA THR A 66 -7.11 1.04 0.62
C THR A 66 -6.29 2.19 1.20
N VAL A 67 -6.95 3.33 1.39
CA VAL A 67 -6.43 4.53 2.01
C VAL A 67 -7.16 4.77 3.33
N GLU A 68 -6.42 4.96 4.42
CA GLU A 68 -6.94 5.35 5.73
C GLU A 68 -6.06 6.45 6.35
N ASN A 69 -6.68 7.49 6.89
CA ASN A 69 -6.01 8.68 7.40
C ASN A 69 -5.00 9.27 6.40
N GLY A 70 -5.38 9.29 5.12
CA GLY A 70 -4.53 9.77 4.02
C GLY A 70 -3.28 8.94 3.73
N LYS A 71 -3.23 7.68 4.19
CA LYS A 71 -2.11 6.75 3.95
C LYS A 71 -2.60 5.48 3.27
N ILE A 72 -1.78 4.95 2.36
CA ILE A 72 -2.00 3.61 1.79
C ILE A 72 -1.79 2.58 2.90
N THR A 73 -2.83 1.83 3.25
CA THR A 73 -2.80 0.81 4.31
C THR A 73 -2.87 -0.61 3.78
N ASP A 74 -3.42 -0.80 2.57
CA ASP A 74 -3.50 -2.09 1.92
C ASP A 74 -3.44 -1.94 0.40
N ALA A 75 -2.93 -2.97 -0.28
CA ALA A 75 -2.94 -3.05 -1.74
C ALA A 75 -3.02 -4.52 -2.18
N THR A 76 -3.70 -4.77 -3.31
CA THR A 76 -3.82 -6.10 -3.92
C THR A 76 -3.32 -6.10 -5.36
N LEU A 77 -3.13 -7.29 -5.94
CA LEU A 77 -2.80 -7.43 -7.37
C LEU A 77 -3.57 -8.61 -7.96
N LYS A 78 -4.14 -8.39 -9.15
CA LYS A 78 -4.50 -9.44 -10.11
C LYS A 78 -3.80 -9.15 -11.44
N ASN A 79 -3.29 -10.18 -12.08
CA ASN A 79 -2.53 -10.07 -13.33
C ASN A 79 -3.19 -10.94 -14.39
N PHE A 80 -3.49 -10.38 -15.55
CA PHE A 80 -4.34 -11.02 -16.54
C PHE A 80 -3.61 -11.21 -17.88
N ASP A 81 -3.95 -12.31 -18.55
CA ASP A 81 -3.65 -12.54 -19.96
C ASP A 81 -4.58 -11.74 -20.87
N ALA A 82 -4.28 -11.73 -22.18
CA ALA A 82 -5.01 -10.95 -23.17
C ALA A 82 -6.51 -11.27 -23.28
N ASP A 83 -6.87 -12.52 -22.96
CA ASP A 83 -8.24 -13.04 -22.97
C ASP A 83 -9.00 -12.77 -21.66
N GLY A 84 -8.34 -12.14 -20.66
CA GLY A 84 -8.91 -11.83 -19.36
C GLY A 84 -8.79 -12.95 -18.33
N THR A 85 -8.11 -14.06 -18.64
CA THR A 85 -7.76 -15.10 -17.66
C THR A 85 -6.73 -14.55 -16.70
N GLU A 86 -6.91 -14.78 -15.40
CA GLU A 86 -5.88 -14.42 -14.41
C GLU A 86 -4.67 -15.36 -14.58
N LYS A 87 -3.50 -14.77 -14.76
CA LYS A 87 -2.23 -15.48 -14.88
C LYS A 87 -1.96 -16.24 -13.58
N GLY A 88 -1.72 -17.54 -13.72
CA GLY A 88 -1.41 -18.43 -12.62
C GLY A 88 -0.47 -19.55 -13.03
N GLU A 89 -0.71 -20.75 -12.53
CA GLU A 89 0.13 -21.94 -12.81
C GLU A 89 0.20 -22.30 -14.30
N ASP A 90 -0.77 -21.88 -15.11
CA ASP A 90 -0.80 -22.13 -16.55
C ASP A 90 -0.08 -21.05 -17.38
N TYR A 91 0.32 -19.94 -16.76
CA TYR A 91 1.05 -18.88 -17.47
C TYR A 91 2.41 -19.39 -17.95
N GLY A 92 2.66 -19.27 -19.25
CA GLY A 92 3.84 -19.82 -19.92
C GLY A 92 3.69 -21.26 -20.43
N LYS A 93 2.55 -21.92 -20.19
CA LYS A 93 2.20 -23.18 -20.87
C LYS A 93 1.60 -22.91 -22.24
N VAL A 94 1.69 -23.89 -23.13
CA VAL A 94 1.05 -23.91 -24.44
C VAL A 94 0.18 -25.16 -24.52
N ASP A 95 -1.10 -24.98 -24.79
CA ASP A 95 -2.11 -26.05 -24.77
C ASP A 95 -2.13 -26.85 -23.45
N GLY A 96 -1.90 -26.17 -22.33
CA GLY A 96 -1.84 -26.79 -20.99
C GLY A 96 -0.56 -27.57 -20.68
N GLU A 97 0.42 -27.58 -21.59
CA GLU A 97 1.70 -28.26 -21.40
C GLU A 97 2.88 -27.29 -21.39
N ILE A 98 3.91 -27.61 -20.60
CA ILE A 98 5.19 -26.91 -20.64
C ILE A 98 5.94 -27.38 -21.90
N LYS A 99 5.86 -26.60 -22.98
CA LYS A 99 6.59 -26.88 -24.23
C LYS A 99 8.02 -26.36 -24.21
N ASP A 100 8.29 -25.31 -23.42
CA ASP A 100 9.61 -24.72 -23.19
C ASP A 100 9.78 -24.41 -21.70
N GLN A 101 10.64 -25.16 -21.04
CA GLN A 101 10.88 -25.03 -19.60
C GLN A 101 11.47 -23.66 -19.24
N ALA A 102 12.39 -23.12 -20.06
CA ALA A 102 13.03 -21.85 -19.76
C ALA A 102 12.07 -20.68 -19.90
N MET A 103 11.13 -20.75 -20.85
CA MET A 103 10.07 -19.75 -21.00
C MET A 103 9.04 -19.84 -19.89
N TYR A 104 8.65 -21.06 -19.52
CA TYR A 104 7.76 -21.29 -18.38
C TYR A 104 8.37 -20.77 -17.07
N ASP A 105 9.64 -21.07 -16.80
CA ASP A 105 10.32 -20.61 -15.59
C ASP A 105 10.38 -19.08 -15.52
N LYS A 106 10.65 -18.40 -16.64
CA LYS A 106 10.60 -16.92 -16.72
C LYS A 106 9.20 -16.37 -16.48
N ALA A 107 8.19 -17.01 -17.06
CA ALA A 107 6.79 -16.62 -16.89
C ALA A 107 6.39 -16.70 -15.41
N GLN A 108 6.70 -17.83 -14.75
CA GLN A 108 6.43 -18.04 -13.33
C GLN A 108 7.25 -17.10 -12.44
N GLN A 109 8.53 -16.87 -12.76
CA GLN A 109 9.36 -15.89 -12.04
C GLN A 109 8.75 -14.48 -12.10
N SER A 110 8.18 -14.10 -13.25
CA SER A 110 7.51 -12.82 -13.41
C SER A 110 6.29 -12.68 -12.48
N LEU A 111 5.51 -13.75 -12.29
CA LEU A 111 4.37 -13.75 -11.35
C LEU A 111 4.82 -13.59 -9.90
N VAL A 112 5.85 -14.34 -9.49
CA VAL A 112 6.43 -14.24 -8.15
C VAL A 112 6.95 -12.83 -7.89
N GLY A 113 7.69 -12.25 -8.85
CA GLY A 113 8.22 -10.90 -8.69
C GLY A 113 7.13 -9.81 -8.69
N ALA A 114 6.08 -9.97 -9.50
CA ALA A 114 4.97 -9.02 -9.55
C ALA A 114 4.16 -8.99 -8.23
N ALA A 115 4.03 -10.14 -7.56
CA ALA A 115 3.30 -10.27 -6.30
C ALA A 115 3.92 -9.45 -5.14
N GLU A 116 5.16 -8.99 -5.27
CA GLU A 116 5.82 -8.15 -4.26
C GLU A 116 5.40 -6.67 -4.34
N TYR A 117 4.85 -6.20 -5.45
CA TYR A 117 4.56 -4.77 -5.64
C TYR A 117 3.49 -4.19 -4.72
N PRO A 118 2.39 -4.91 -4.39
CA PRO A 118 1.43 -4.41 -3.39
C PRO A 118 2.07 -4.16 -2.03
N LYS A 119 2.91 -5.09 -1.57
CA LYS A 119 3.65 -4.93 -0.32
C LYS A 119 4.61 -3.75 -0.39
N GLN A 120 5.40 -3.62 -1.47
CA GLN A 120 6.28 -2.46 -1.64
C GLN A 120 5.48 -1.14 -1.65
N LEU A 121 4.29 -1.11 -2.26
CA LEU A 121 3.47 0.09 -2.31
C LEU A 121 3.00 0.53 -0.92
N VAL A 122 2.55 -0.41 -0.09
CA VAL A 122 2.18 -0.15 1.31
C VAL A 122 3.40 0.32 2.11
N GLU A 123 4.56 -0.33 1.95
CA GLU A 123 5.79 0.00 2.69
C GLU A 123 6.37 1.37 2.31
N LYS A 124 6.33 1.71 1.02
CA LYS A 124 6.94 2.95 0.49
C LYS A 124 5.97 4.13 0.47
N GLY A 125 4.66 3.87 0.44
CA GLY A 125 3.61 4.89 0.39
C GLY A 125 3.61 5.75 -0.88
N SER A 126 4.31 5.33 -1.92
CA SER A 126 4.41 6.06 -3.19
C SER A 126 4.71 5.10 -4.34
N VAL A 127 4.02 5.31 -5.47
CA VAL A 127 4.21 4.54 -6.71
C VAL A 127 5.59 4.78 -7.32
N ASP A 128 6.11 6.01 -7.22
CA ASP A 128 7.43 6.38 -7.76
C ASP A 128 8.59 5.75 -6.98
N ALA A 129 8.33 5.33 -5.74
CA ALA A 129 9.31 4.69 -4.86
C ALA A 129 9.35 3.15 -5.01
N LEU A 130 8.54 2.57 -5.90
CA LEU A 130 8.57 1.14 -6.20
C LEU A 130 9.85 0.76 -6.95
N GLU A 131 10.50 -0.30 -6.48
CA GLU A 131 11.79 -0.77 -6.98
C GLU A 131 11.60 -2.04 -7.83
N ALA A 132 12.41 -2.17 -8.89
CA ALA A 132 12.35 -3.32 -9.77
C ALA A 132 12.67 -4.63 -9.02
N VAL A 133 11.89 -5.68 -9.31
CA VAL A 133 12.13 -7.04 -8.82
C VAL A 133 12.66 -7.88 -9.98
N SER A 134 13.69 -8.69 -9.71
CA SER A 134 14.32 -9.52 -10.74
C SER A 134 13.31 -10.44 -11.43
N GLY A 135 13.20 -10.34 -12.76
CA GLY A 135 12.22 -11.09 -13.57
C GLY A 135 10.85 -10.41 -13.73
N ALA A 136 10.62 -9.26 -13.10
CA ALA A 136 9.34 -8.56 -13.09
C ALA A 136 9.44 -7.09 -13.57
N THR A 137 10.49 -6.72 -14.32
CA THR A 137 10.67 -5.33 -14.78
C THR A 137 9.50 -4.79 -15.61
N ILE A 138 8.93 -5.60 -16.50
CA ILE A 138 7.72 -5.21 -17.26
C ILE A 138 6.53 -5.07 -16.31
N SER A 139 6.37 -6.01 -15.39
CA SER A 139 5.33 -6.01 -14.36
C SER A 139 5.37 -4.75 -13.48
N LEU A 140 6.55 -4.19 -13.21
CA LEU A 140 6.69 -2.94 -12.46
C LEU A 140 5.92 -1.79 -13.13
N GLU A 141 6.15 -1.58 -14.42
CA GLU A 141 5.57 -0.45 -15.14
C GLU A 141 4.06 -0.62 -15.30
N ILE A 142 3.60 -1.86 -15.56
CA ILE A 142 2.16 -2.19 -15.62
C ILE A 142 1.49 -1.95 -14.25
N TYR A 143 2.13 -2.39 -13.16
CA TYR A 143 1.61 -2.17 -11.81
C TYR A 143 1.57 -0.68 -11.43
N LYS A 144 2.61 0.09 -11.78
CA LYS A 144 2.65 1.54 -11.55
C LYS A 144 1.49 2.25 -12.25
N ASP A 145 1.17 1.87 -13.48
CA ASP A 145 0.03 2.45 -14.20
C ASP A 145 -1.30 2.13 -13.48
N ALA A 146 -1.54 0.87 -13.11
CA ALA A 146 -2.73 0.48 -12.37
C ALA A 146 -2.84 1.22 -11.01
N ALA A 147 -1.74 1.30 -10.26
CA ALA A 147 -1.71 1.97 -8.96
C ALA A 147 -1.94 3.47 -9.07
N ASN A 148 -1.35 4.14 -10.07
CA ASN A 148 -1.58 5.55 -10.33
C ASN A 148 -3.05 5.83 -10.68
N LYS A 149 -3.69 4.97 -11.49
CA LYS A 149 -5.13 5.10 -11.81
C LYS A 149 -6.02 4.87 -10.61
N ALA A 150 -5.65 3.99 -9.68
CA ALA A 150 -6.35 3.83 -8.41
C ALA A 150 -6.19 5.08 -7.53
N LEU A 151 -4.96 5.57 -7.33
CA LEU A 151 -4.67 6.72 -6.48
C LEU A 151 -5.18 8.05 -7.04
N GLU A 152 -5.34 8.19 -8.36
CA GLU A 152 -5.99 9.36 -8.96
C GLU A 152 -7.44 9.51 -8.48
N GLN A 153 -8.14 8.40 -8.27
CA GLN A 153 -9.52 8.42 -7.74
C GLN A 153 -9.58 8.82 -6.26
N ALA A 154 -8.46 8.71 -5.54
CA ALA A 154 -8.33 9.10 -4.15
C ALA A 154 -7.99 10.59 -3.96
N LYS A 155 -7.75 11.36 -5.03
CA LYS A 155 -7.49 12.81 -4.96
C LYS A 155 -8.79 13.61 -4.81
#